data_AF-A0A931H9D8-F1
#
_entry.id   AF-A0A931H9D8-F1
#
_cell.length_a   1.000
_cell.length_b   1.000
_cell.length_c   1.000
_cell.angle_alpha   90.00
_cell.angle_beta   90.00
_cell.angle_gamma   90.00
#
_symmetry.space_group_name_H-M   'P 1'
#
loop_
_entity.id
_entity.type
_entity.pdbx_description
1 polymer ?
#
loop_
_entity_poly.entity_id
_entity_poly.type
_entity_poly.pdbx_seq_one_letter_code
_entity_poly.pdbx_strand_id
1 'polypeptide(L)'
;MKWSALHDAAEAVAAICGMPCPPLSQLVRAYPAMMRDAGEAHRALAAQGIEDLTAIMEPGLAALAAAMARGAHPRAAALALWDEFCRARDALLALAPPQDTAMRRMG
;
A
#
# COMPACT_ATOMS: atom_id res chain seq x y z
N MET A 1 -9.94 3.47 7.47
CA MET A 1 -9.11 4.51 6.79
C MET A 1 -8.54 3.91 5.50
N LYS A 2 -8.34 4.71 4.44
CA LYS A 2 -7.92 4.25 3.08
C LYS A 2 -6.66 3.37 3.05
N TRP A 3 -5.64 3.66 3.87
CA TRP A 3 -4.41 2.87 3.94
C TRP A 3 -4.64 1.39 4.32
N SER A 4 -5.50 1.13 5.30
CA SER A 4 -5.84 -0.26 5.67
C SER A 4 -6.56 -0.97 4.53
N ALA A 5 -7.52 -0.30 3.89
CA ALA A 5 -8.29 -0.87 2.79
C ALA A 5 -7.41 -1.19 1.57
N LEU A 6 -6.36 -0.39 1.32
CA LEU A 6 -5.36 -0.71 0.30
C LEU A 6 -4.62 -2.03 0.59
N HIS A 7 -4.27 -2.27 1.85
CA HIS A 7 -3.65 -3.53 2.25
C HIS A 7 -4.61 -4.72 2.15
N ASP A 8 -5.88 -4.54 2.52
CA ASP A 8 -6.90 -5.56 2.36
C ASP A 8 -7.11 -5.91 0.86
N ALA A 9 -7.13 -4.88 -0.01
CA ALA A 9 -7.20 -5.07 -1.46
C ALA A 9 -5.95 -5.78 -1.99
N ALA A 10 -4.76 -5.43 -1.49
CA ALA A 10 -3.52 -6.05 -1.89
C ALA A 10 -3.44 -7.53 -1.46
N GLU A 11 -3.96 -7.88 -0.28
CA GLU A 11 -4.10 -9.27 0.16
C GLU A 11 -4.99 -10.08 -0.80
N ALA A 12 -6.10 -9.52 -1.27
CA ALA A 12 -6.94 -10.15 -2.28
C ALA A 12 -6.18 -10.37 -3.61
N VAL A 13 -5.39 -9.39 -4.06
CA VAL A 13 -4.55 -9.54 -5.27
C VAL A 13 -3.48 -10.63 -5.07
N ALA A 14 -2.82 -10.66 -3.91
CA ALA A 14 -1.84 -11.68 -3.55
C ALA A 14 -2.43 -13.09 -3.60
N ALA A 15 -3.66 -13.26 -3.08
CA ALA A 15 -4.38 -14.52 -3.15
C ALA A 15 -4.64 -14.98 -4.60
N ILE A 16 -5.02 -14.06 -5.50
CA ILE A 16 -5.26 -14.36 -6.92
C ILE A 16 -3.97 -14.83 -7.63
N CYS A 17 -2.81 -14.23 -7.31
CA CYS A 17 -1.53 -14.64 -7.90
C CYS A 17 -0.83 -15.80 -7.14
N GLY A 18 -1.40 -16.26 -6.02
CA GLY A 18 -0.82 -17.31 -5.19
C GLY A 18 0.44 -16.89 -4.45
N MET A 19 0.56 -15.59 -4.15
CA MET A 19 1.68 -15.03 -3.39
C MET A 19 1.36 -15.01 -1.89
N PRO A 20 2.32 -15.34 -1.02
CA PRO A 20 2.14 -15.18 0.41
C PRO A 20 2.03 -13.69 0.76
N CYS A 21 1.03 -13.33 1.56
CA CYS A 21 0.91 -12.00 2.16
C CYS A 21 1.20 -12.10 3.65
N PRO A 22 2.42 -11.79 4.12
CA PRO A 22 2.72 -11.80 5.54
C PRO A 22 1.90 -10.74 6.28
N PRO A 23 1.63 -10.93 7.59
CA PRO A 23 0.99 -9.90 8.39
C PRO A 23 1.73 -8.57 8.29
N LEU A 24 0.98 -7.47 8.24
CA LEU A 24 1.57 -6.13 8.14
C LEU A 24 2.58 -5.91 9.28
N SER A 25 3.69 -5.24 8.99
CA SER A 25 4.63 -4.83 10.04
C SER A 25 4.05 -3.64 10.83
N GLN A 26 4.59 -3.39 12.02
CA GLN A 26 4.21 -2.20 12.79
C GLN A 26 4.53 -0.91 12.03
N LEU A 27 5.66 -0.86 11.31
CA LEU A 27 6.05 0.26 10.48
C LEU A 27 4.99 0.58 9.42
N VAL A 28 4.53 -0.45 8.70
CA VAL A 28 3.49 -0.30 7.67
C VAL A 28 2.19 0.23 8.29
N ARG A 29 1.75 -0.34 9.41
CA ARG A 29 0.53 0.12 10.10
C ARG A 29 0.63 1.56 10.60
N ALA A 30 1.80 1.95 11.11
CA ALA A 30 2.02 3.25 11.72
C ALA A 30 2.24 4.38 10.70
N TYR A 31 2.55 4.06 9.44
CA TYR A 31 2.92 5.02 8.41
C TYR A 31 2.01 6.27 8.31
N PRO A 32 0.66 6.16 8.22
CA PRO A 32 -0.19 7.34 8.14
C PRO A 32 -0.10 8.25 9.37
N ALA A 33 0.08 7.66 10.55
CA ALA A 33 0.26 8.42 11.78
C ALA A 33 1.64 9.09 11.82
N MET A 34 2.70 8.37 11.47
CA MET A 34 4.06 8.92 11.41
C MET A 34 4.15 10.13 10.47
N MET A 35 3.60 10.02 9.26
CA MET A 35 3.62 11.10 8.28
C MET A 35 2.79 12.31 8.74
N ARG A 36 1.68 12.06 9.42
CA ARG A 36 0.85 13.11 10.01
C ARG A 36 1.60 13.89 11.09
N ASP A 37 2.33 13.18 11.95
CA ASP A 37 3.03 13.73 13.11
C ASP A 37 4.35 14.43 12.69
N ALA A 38 4.87 14.10 11.50
CA ALA A 38 6.04 14.73 10.87
C ALA A 38 5.77 16.11 10.24
N GLY A 39 4.52 16.57 10.26
CA GLY A 39 4.11 17.89 9.76
C GLY A 39 3.26 17.85 8.49
N GLU A 40 2.78 19.02 8.09
CA GLU A 40 1.78 19.18 7.02
C GLU A 40 2.29 18.70 5.65
N ALA A 41 3.54 19.00 5.30
CA ALA A 41 4.14 18.56 4.04
C ALA A 41 4.18 17.02 3.93
N HIS A 42 4.59 16.32 5.00
CA HIS A 42 4.59 14.86 5.04
C HIS A 42 3.17 14.29 5.00
N ARG A 43 2.23 14.92 5.71
CA ARG A 43 0.82 14.52 5.66
C ARG A 43 0.27 14.61 4.23
N ALA A 44 0.53 15.71 3.53
CA ALA A 44 0.08 15.91 2.16
C ALA A 44 0.72 14.90 1.19
N LEU A 45 2.03 14.65 1.34
CA LEU A 45 2.76 13.64 0.57
C LEU A 45 2.18 12.24 0.78
N ALA A 46 1.89 11.86 2.03
CA ALA A 46 1.30 10.57 2.35
C ALA A 46 -0.12 10.45 1.81
N ALA A 47 -0.93 11.51 1.93
CA ALA A 47 -2.29 11.53 1.38
C ALA A 47 -2.25 11.33 -0.14
N GLN A 48 -1.41 12.08 -0.86
CA GLN A 48 -1.28 11.95 -2.32
C GLN A 48 -0.84 10.54 -2.72
N GLY A 49 0.20 10.00 -2.08
CA GLY A 49 0.68 8.64 -2.38
C GLY A 49 -0.36 7.54 -2.12
N ILE A 50 -1.20 7.72 -1.08
CA ILE A 50 -2.32 6.82 -0.80
C ILE A 50 -3.40 6.93 -1.88
N GLU A 51 -3.71 8.13 -2.36
CA GLU A 51 -4.66 8.32 -3.47
C GLU A 51 -4.12 7.72 -4.77
N ASP A 52 -2.83 7.90 -5.08
CA ASP A 52 -2.19 7.33 -6.27
C ASP A 52 -2.23 5.79 -6.26
N LEU A 53 -1.91 5.18 -5.11
CA LEU A 53 -2.06 3.74 -4.93
C LEU A 53 -3.51 3.27 -5.12
N THR A 54 -4.47 4.04 -4.58
CA THR A 54 -5.90 3.73 -4.71
C THR A 54 -6.34 3.77 -6.17
N ALA A 55 -5.88 4.77 -6.92
CA ALA A 55 -6.20 4.95 -8.34
C ALA A 55 -5.67 3.81 -9.24
N ILE A 56 -4.65 3.06 -8.79
CA ILE A 56 -4.15 1.86 -9.49
C ILE A 56 -4.87 0.60 -9.00
N MET A 57 -5.02 0.47 -7.68
CA MET A 57 -5.55 -0.75 -7.05
C MET A 57 -7.04 -0.98 -7.34
N GLU A 58 -7.88 0.05 -7.27
CA GLU A 58 -9.31 -0.09 -7.48
C GLU A 58 -9.67 -0.61 -8.89
N PRO A 59 -9.23 0.04 -9.99
CA PRO A 59 -9.52 -0.47 -11.33
C PRO A 59 -8.79 -1.79 -11.62
N GLY A 60 -7.57 -1.98 -11.09
CA GLY A 60 -6.80 -3.22 -11.25
C GLY A 60 -7.54 -4.41 -10.65
N LEU A 61 -7.97 -4.32 -9.39
CA LEU A 61 -8.73 -5.37 -8.72
C LEU A 61 -10.08 -5.63 -9.39
N ALA A 62 -10.79 -4.57 -9.81
CA ALA A 62 -12.04 -4.71 -10.55
C ALA A 62 -11.86 -5.46 -11.88
N ALA A 63 -10.77 -5.17 -12.62
CA ALA A 63 -10.45 -5.87 -13.86
C ALA A 63 -10.13 -7.35 -13.63
N LEU A 64 -9.37 -7.67 -12.57
CA LEU A 64 -9.10 -9.05 -12.17
C LEU A 64 -10.39 -9.80 -11.82
N ALA A 65 -11.25 -9.21 -11.01
CA ALA A 65 -12.54 -9.78 -10.64
C ALA A 65 -13.42 -10.04 -11.87
N ALA A 66 -13.51 -9.07 -12.79
CA ALA A 66 -14.27 -9.21 -14.03
C ALA A 66 -13.69 -10.31 -14.95
N ALA A 67 -12.37 -10.50 -14.98
CA ALA A 67 -11.75 -11.57 -15.75
C ALA A 67 -12.07 -12.95 -15.17
N MET A 68 -11.98 -13.11 -13.84
CA MET A 68 -12.35 -14.36 -13.17
C MET A 68 -13.83 -14.70 -13.36
N ALA A 69 -14.72 -13.70 -13.29
CA ALA A 69 -16.15 -13.89 -13.56
C ALA A 69 -16.45 -14.41 -14.98
N ARG A 70 -15.54 -14.17 -15.93
CA ARG A 70 -15.60 -14.69 -17.30
C ARG A 70 -14.90 -16.04 -17.48
N GLY A 71 -14.47 -16.68 -16.39
CA GLY A 71 -13.77 -17.96 -16.40
C GLY A 71 -12.28 -17.87 -16.75
N ALA A 72 -11.69 -16.67 -16.79
CA ALA A 72 -10.26 -16.52 -17.02
C ALA A 72 -9.45 -16.74 -15.73
N HIS A 73 -8.16 -17.05 -15.89
CA HIS A 73 -7.19 -17.15 -14.78
C HIS A 73 -6.15 -16.02 -14.87
N PRO A 74 -6.44 -14.81 -14.36
CA PRO A 74 -5.62 -13.63 -14.59
C PRO A 74 -4.36 -13.57 -13.70
N ARG A 75 -3.69 -14.71 -13.46
CA ARG A 75 -2.58 -14.84 -12.53
C ARG A 75 -1.42 -13.89 -12.85
N ALA A 76 -1.05 -13.78 -14.13
CA ALA A 76 0.05 -12.91 -14.56
C ALA A 76 -0.27 -11.43 -14.35
N ALA A 77 -1.50 -11.01 -14.63
CA ALA A 77 -1.94 -9.64 -14.39
C ALA A 77 -2.00 -9.32 -12.89
N ALA A 78 -2.47 -10.26 -12.07
CA ALA A 78 -2.47 -10.13 -10.61
C ALA A 78 -1.05 -10.04 -10.03
N LEU A 79 -0.09 -10.80 -10.58
CA LEU A 79 1.31 -10.72 -10.16
C LEU A 79 1.91 -9.34 -10.47
N ALA A 80 1.65 -8.79 -11.66
CA ALA A 80 2.11 -7.45 -12.02
C ALA A 80 1.53 -6.36 -11.10
N LEU A 81 0.23 -6.43 -10.82
CA LEU A 81 -0.42 -5.49 -9.89
C LEU A 81 0.12 -5.62 -8.46
N TRP A 82 0.37 -6.85 -8.00
CA TRP A 82 0.95 -7.11 -6.69
C TRP A 82 2.37 -6.53 -6.54
N ASP A 83 3.21 -6.72 -7.56
CA ASP A 83 4.57 -6.18 -7.57
C ASP A 83 4.56 -4.65 -7.57
N GLU A 84 3.72 -4.03 -8.41
CA GLU A 84 3.58 -2.58 -8.45
C GLU A 84 3.10 -2.01 -7.11
N PHE A 85 2.10 -2.63 -6.48
CA PHE A 85 1.66 -2.24 -5.14
C PHE A 85 2.79 -2.34 -4.11
N CYS A 86 3.54 -3.45 -4.08
CA CYS A 86 4.66 -3.63 -3.16
C CYS A 86 5.72 -2.54 -3.35
N ARG A 87 6.13 -2.29 -4.60
CA ARG A 87 7.16 -1.30 -4.93
C ARG A 87 6.71 0.12 -4.55
N ALA A 88 5.48 0.50 -4.89
CA ALA A 88 4.94 1.81 -4.56
C ALA A 88 4.75 1.99 -3.04
N ARG A 89 4.24 0.97 -2.33
CA ARG A 89 4.18 0.97 -0.85
C ARG A 89 5.56 1.18 -0.24
N ASP A 90 6.56 0.44 -0.70
CA ASP A 90 7.91 0.50 -0.13
C ASP A 90 8.56 1.87 -0.40
N ALA A 91 8.29 2.46 -1.58
CA ALA A 91 8.68 3.84 -1.88
C ALA A 91 8.02 4.86 -0.92
N LEU A 92 6.74 4.71 -0.61
CA LEU A 92 6.07 5.56 0.38
C LEU A 92 6.68 5.42 1.78
N LEU A 93 6.97 4.20 2.21
CA LEU A 93 7.62 3.94 3.50
C LEU A 93 9.03 4.55 3.57
N ALA A 94 9.76 4.58 2.46
CA ALA A 94 11.07 5.21 2.38
C ALA A 94 11.03 6.74 2.51
N LEU A 95 9.88 7.37 2.26
CA LEU A 95 9.64 8.80 2.47
C LEU A 95 9.27 9.14 3.92
N ALA A 96 9.09 8.13 4.77
CA ALA A 96 8.82 8.35 6.18
C ALA A 96 10.04 8.97 6.87
N PRO A 97 9.83 9.92 7.80
CA PRO A 97 10.95 10.50 8.53
C PRO A 97 11.75 9.42 9.27
N PRO A 98 13.07 9.56 9.38
CA PRO A 98 13.89 8.64 10.15
C PRO A 98 13.42 8.63 11.61
N GLN A 99 13.25 7.41 12.14
CA GLN A 99 12.75 7.17 13.50
C GLN A 99 13.65 7.81 14.59
N ASP A 100 14.90 8.16 14.24
CA ASP A 100 15.93 8.72 15.14
C ASP A 100 15.68 10.18 15.55
N THR A 101 14.88 10.94 14.80
CA THR A 101 14.70 12.39 15.05
C THR A 101 13.68 12.71 16.14
N ALA A 102 12.82 11.76 16.54
CA ALA A 102 11.82 12.00 17.58
C ALA A 102 12.43 11.96 18.99
N MET A 103 13.50 11.18 19.21
CA MET A 103 14.12 11.00 20.53
C MET A 103 15.07 12.14 20.91
N ARG A 104 15.62 12.88 19.94
CA ARG A 104 16.56 14.00 20.19
C ARG A 104 15.92 15.36 20.47
N ARG A 105 14.60 15.50 20.31
CA ARG A 105 13.87 16.75 20.63
C ARG A 105 13.28 16.77 22.04
N MET A 106 13.52 15.73 22.84
CA MET A 106 13.08 15.60 24.23
C MET A 106 14.24 15.56 25.24
N GLY A 107 15.44 15.98 24.84
CA GLY A 107 16.63 16.07 25.70
C GLY A 107 17.17 17.48 25.80
#